data_AF-A0AAU5IYJ1-F1
#
_entry.id   AF-A0AAU5IYJ1-F1
#
_cell.length_a   1.000
_cell.length_b   1.000
_cell.length_c   1.000
_cell.angle_alpha   90.00
_cell.angle_beta   90.00
_cell.angle_gamma   90.00
#
_symmetry.space_group_name_H-M   'P 1'
#
loop_
_entity.id
_entity.type
_entity.pdbx_description
1 polymer ?
#
loop_
_entity_poly.entity_id
_entity_poly.type
_entity_poly.pdbx_seq_one_letter_code
_entity_poly.pdbx_strand_id
1 'polypeptide(L)'
;MSDDISDGFEDVVGVLTEQIEARFEMGMDQLKAAVATAPTAHPDATDVVKWHGLLADSQTALDRAEDDLLGALQSQPSEVDDPTMGLAHRVNAAVTVRDGRAMVVRWLLDPVAPGKQGLAAERLARLNRGARKGPAVQTSAPQRPAVAPAPAPVQRTGRGAL
;
A
#
# COMPACT_ATOMS: atom_id res chain seq x y z
N MET A 1 -32.74 -29.67 -8.20
CA MET A 1 -31.62 -30.39 -7.56
C MET A 1 -30.39 -29.56 -7.87
N SER A 2 -29.80 -29.00 -6.83
CA SER A 2 -28.68 -28.06 -6.92
C SER A 2 -27.41 -28.79 -7.28
N ASP A 3 -26.82 -28.43 -8.42
CA ASP A 3 -25.38 -28.54 -8.62
C ASP A 3 -24.79 -27.15 -8.32
N ASP A 4 -24.82 -26.78 -7.04
CA ASP A 4 -24.01 -25.68 -6.53
C ASP A 4 -22.65 -26.29 -6.22
N ILE A 5 -21.89 -26.53 -7.30
CA ILE A 5 -20.51 -26.95 -7.20
C ILE A 5 -19.78 -25.72 -6.66
N SER A 6 -19.71 -25.62 -5.33
CA SER A 6 -18.75 -24.80 -4.62
C SER A 6 -17.37 -25.43 -4.92
N ASP A 7 -16.86 -25.17 -6.12
CA ASP A 7 -15.69 -25.84 -6.67
C ASP A 7 -14.42 -25.19 -6.09
N GLY A 8 -14.09 -25.59 -4.86
CA GLY A 8 -12.73 -25.98 -4.45
C GLY A 8 -11.58 -24.97 -4.49
N PHE A 9 -11.81 -23.73 -4.92
CA PHE A 9 -10.88 -22.62 -4.81
C PHE A 9 -11.51 -21.58 -3.89
N GLU A 10 -11.36 -21.77 -2.59
CA GLU A 10 -11.69 -20.69 -1.66
C GLU A 10 -10.88 -19.44 -2.09
N ASP A 11 -11.59 -18.36 -2.42
CA ASP A 11 -11.00 -17.09 -2.80
C ASP A 11 -9.94 -16.70 -1.75
N VAL A 12 -8.75 -16.30 -2.22
CA VAL A 12 -7.60 -15.96 -1.36
C VAL A 12 -7.99 -14.93 -0.31
N VAL A 13 -8.89 -13.99 -0.66
CA VAL A 13 -9.44 -13.02 0.29
C VAL A 13 -10.28 -13.73 1.36
N GLY A 14 -11.17 -14.64 0.99
CA GLY A 14 -11.99 -15.43 1.91
C GLY A 14 -11.14 -16.23 2.89
N VAL A 15 -10.20 -17.04 2.39
CA VAL A 15 -9.28 -17.84 3.23
C VAL A 15 -8.52 -16.98 4.23
N LEU A 16 -7.99 -15.84 3.78
CA LEU A 16 -7.24 -14.95 4.67
C LEU A 16 -8.16 -14.19 5.62
N THR A 17 -9.40 -13.91 5.24
CA THR A 17 -10.41 -13.33 6.14
C THR A 17 -10.68 -14.28 7.29
N GLU A 18 -10.95 -15.55 7.02
CA GLU A 18 -11.20 -16.57 8.05
C GLU A 18 -9.99 -16.72 9.00
N GLN A 19 -8.77 -16.70 8.46
CA GLN A 19 -7.56 -16.75 9.29
C GLN A 19 -7.39 -15.50 10.16
N ILE A 20 -7.77 -14.32 9.67
CA ILE A 20 -7.79 -13.08 10.48
C ILE A 20 -8.81 -13.24 11.60
N GLU A 21 -10.02 -13.65 11.29
CA GLU A 21 -11.10 -13.79 12.26
C GLU A 21 -10.76 -14.82 13.34
N ALA A 22 -10.17 -15.95 12.95
CA ALA A 22 -9.68 -16.96 13.89
C ALA A 22 -8.55 -16.42 14.79
N ARG A 23 -7.66 -15.58 14.26
CA ARG A 23 -6.55 -15.00 15.04
C ARG A 23 -7.02 -13.97 16.08
N PHE A 24 -8.04 -13.19 15.76
CA PHE A 24 -8.53 -12.11 16.61
C PHE A 24 -9.81 -12.44 17.38
N GLU A 25 -10.38 -13.64 17.16
CA GLU A 25 -11.63 -14.10 17.77
C GLU A 25 -12.79 -13.11 17.55
N MET A 26 -12.78 -12.41 16.41
CA MET A 26 -13.73 -11.36 16.04
C MET A 26 -14.00 -11.42 14.54
N GLY A 27 -15.25 -11.18 14.14
CA GLY A 27 -15.58 -10.99 12.73
C GLY A 27 -14.86 -9.78 12.13
N MET A 28 -14.57 -9.81 10.83
CA MET A 28 -13.74 -8.80 10.16
C MET A 28 -14.31 -7.38 10.32
N ASP A 29 -15.62 -7.22 10.27
CA ASP A 29 -16.27 -5.92 10.44
C ASP A 29 -16.19 -5.40 11.88
N GLN A 30 -16.29 -6.30 12.87
CA GLN A 30 -16.07 -5.97 14.27
C GLN A 30 -14.62 -5.54 14.50
N LEU A 31 -13.66 -6.24 13.90
CA LEU A 31 -12.24 -5.91 13.98
C LEU A 31 -11.95 -4.53 13.36
N LYS A 32 -12.52 -4.23 12.18
CA LYS A 32 -12.43 -2.91 11.55
C LYS A 32 -12.97 -1.80 12.46
N ALA A 33 -14.13 -2.01 13.09
CA ALA A 33 -14.74 -1.04 14.00
C ALA A 33 -13.88 -0.80 15.26
N ALA A 34 -13.32 -1.87 15.84
CA ALA A 34 -12.43 -1.79 16.99
C ALA A 34 -11.15 -1.01 16.66
N VAL A 35 -10.52 -1.32 15.52
CA VAL A 35 -9.34 -0.60 15.02
C VAL A 35 -9.65 0.86 14.75
N ALA A 36 -10.79 1.18 14.14
CA ALA A 36 -11.19 2.57 13.88
C ALA A 36 -11.37 3.39 15.17
N THR A 37 -11.84 2.75 16.23
CA THR A 37 -12.07 3.40 17.54
C THR A 37 -10.78 3.62 18.31
N ALA A 38 -9.86 2.66 18.27
CA ALA A 38 -8.60 2.73 19.03
C ALA A 38 -7.40 2.18 18.24
N PRO A 39 -6.93 2.89 17.19
CA PRO A 39 -5.88 2.37 16.30
C PRO A 39 -4.56 2.04 17.01
N THR A 40 -4.23 2.79 18.08
CA THR A 40 -2.98 2.61 18.81
C THR A 40 -3.04 1.52 19.88
N ALA A 41 -4.23 1.03 20.24
CA ALA A 41 -4.38 -0.03 21.25
C ALA A 41 -3.93 -1.39 20.72
N HIS A 42 -4.16 -1.63 19.42
CA HIS A 42 -3.79 -2.88 18.74
C HIS A 42 -3.08 -2.57 17.41
N PRO A 43 -1.77 -2.25 17.45
CA PRO A 43 -1.02 -1.89 16.25
C PRO A 43 -0.97 -3.05 15.23
N ASP A 44 -0.89 -4.30 15.70
CA ASP A 44 -0.89 -5.47 14.81
C ASP A 44 -2.25 -5.67 14.11
N ALA A 45 -3.36 -5.47 14.83
CA ALA A 45 -4.70 -5.52 14.24
C ALA A 45 -4.88 -4.40 13.20
N THR A 46 -4.33 -3.21 13.48
CA THR A 46 -4.38 -2.07 12.56
C THR A 46 -3.64 -2.37 11.25
N ASP A 47 -2.44 -2.93 11.34
CA ASP A 47 -1.67 -3.35 10.16
C ASP A 47 -2.44 -4.42 9.38
N VAL A 48 -2.96 -5.45 10.05
CA VAL A 48 -3.72 -6.53 9.41
C VAL A 48 -4.96 -6.00 8.69
N VAL A 49 -5.78 -5.17 9.34
CA VAL A 49 -7.00 -4.58 8.74
C VAL A 49 -6.66 -3.76 7.50
N LYS A 50 -5.59 -2.95 7.57
CA LYS A 50 -5.13 -2.17 6.43
C LYS A 50 -4.73 -3.06 5.25
N TRP A 51 -3.91 -4.09 5.50
CA TRP A 51 -3.40 -4.95 4.44
C TRP A 51 -4.48 -5.89 3.87
N HIS A 52 -5.44 -6.31 4.68
CA HIS A 52 -6.64 -7.00 4.21
C HIS A 52 -7.48 -6.12 3.29
N GLY A 53 -7.69 -4.84 3.64
CA GLY A 53 -8.38 -3.89 2.75
C GLY A 53 -7.70 -3.75 1.40
N LEU A 54 -6.36 -3.60 1.38
CA LEU A 54 -5.59 -3.56 0.13
C LEU A 54 -5.68 -4.86 -0.68
N LEU A 55 -5.78 -6.00 -0.02
CA LEU A 55 -5.98 -7.30 -0.67
C LEU A 55 -7.37 -7.37 -1.32
N ALA A 56 -8.42 -6.98 -0.60
CA ALA A 56 -9.78 -6.94 -1.13
C ALA A 56 -9.87 -6.00 -2.35
N ASP A 57 -9.30 -4.80 -2.27
CA ASP A 57 -9.25 -3.85 -3.39
C ASP A 57 -8.53 -4.44 -4.61
N SER A 58 -7.43 -5.19 -4.38
CA SER A 58 -6.68 -5.83 -5.46
C SER A 58 -7.44 -7.00 -6.09
N GLN A 59 -8.25 -7.74 -5.32
CA GLN A 59 -9.12 -8.78 -5.87
C GLN A 59 -10.18 -8.15 -6.77
N THR A 60 -10.86 -7.08 -6.32
CA THR A 60 -11.84 -6.39 -7.18
C THR A 60 -11.20 -5.77 -8.42
N ALA A 61 -9.92 -5.37 -8.36
CA ALA A 61 -9.20 -4.89 -9.55
C ALA A 61 -8.86 -6.03 -10.52
N LEU A 62 -8.53 -7.22 -9.99
CA LEU A 62 -8.31 -8.43 -10.79
C LEU A 62 -9.60 -8.86 -11.49
N ASP A 63 -10.71 -8.96 -10.76
CA ASP A 63 -12.01 -9.37 -11.31
C ASP A 63 -12.40 -8.48 -12.50
N ARG A 64 -12.24 -7.15 -12.37
CA ARG A 64 -12.51 -6.21 -13.48
C ARG A 64 -11.59 -6.41 -14.67
N ALA A 65 -10.30 -6.70 -14.44
CA ALA A 65 -9.35 -6.93 -15.52
C ALA A 65 -9.67 -8.25 -16.27
N GLU A 66 -10.12 -9.27 -15.54
CA GLU A 66 -10.58 -10.54 -16.10
C GLU A 66 -11.87 -10.35 -16.90
N ASP A 67 -12.84 -9.62 -16.38
CA ASP A 67 -14.09 -9.28 -17.09
C ASP A 67 -13.81 -8.53 -18.39
N ASP A 68 -12.90 -7.54 -18.37
CA ASP A 68 -12.50 -6.80 -19.58
C ASP A 68 -11.85 -7.72 -20.62
N LEU A 69 -10.98 -8.65 -20.19
CA LEU A 69 -10.33 -9.61 -21.08
C LEU A 69 -11.34 -10.60 -21.66
N LEU A 70 -12.21 -11.16 -20.82
CA LEU A 70 -13.28 -12.07 -21.25
C LEU A 70 -14.22 -11.38 -22.24
N GLY A 71 -14.61 -10.13 -21.97
CA GLY A 71 -15.43 -9.33 -22.87
C GLY A 71 -14.77 -9.14 -24.24
N ALA A 72 -13.47 -8.85 -24.27
CA ALA A 72 -12.72 -8.73 -25.53
C ALA A 72 -12.67 -10.06 -26.29
N LEU A 73 -12.34 -11.17 -25.63
CA LEU A 73 -12.25 -12.51 -26.24
C LEU A 73 -13.61 -13.00 -26.77
N GLN A 74 -14.70 -12.69 -26.07
CA GLN A 74 -16.05 -13.02 -26.53
C GLN A 74 -16.46 -12.21 -27.77
N SER A 75 -16.01 -10.95 -27.88
CA SER A 75 -16.31 -10.09 -29.02
C SER A 75 -15.56 -10.47 -30.30
N GLN A 76 -14.36 -11.05 -30.16
CA GLN A 76 -13.49 -11.45 -31.26
C GLN A 76 -12.85 -12.83 -30.97
N PRO A 77 -13.56 -13.92 -31.27
CA PRO A 77 -13.06 -15.29 -31.01
C PRO A 77 -11.98 -15.76 -32.00
N SER A 78 -11.54 -14.90 -32.94
CA SER A 78 -10.41 -15.15 -33.84
C SER A 78 -9.06 -14.90 -33.14
N GLU A 79 -7.96 -14.86 -33.88
CA GLU A 79 -6.60 -14.63 -33.36
C GLU A 79 -6.52 -13.44 -32.38
N VAL A 80 -5.77 -13.61 -31.29
CA VAL A 80 -5.60 -12.59 -30.24
C VAL A 80 -4.78 -11.44 -30.79
N ASP A 81 -5.40 -10.27 -30.90
CA ASP A 81 -4.74 -9.05 -31.38
C ASP A 81 -3.92 -8.36 -30.27
N ASP A 82 -3.07 -7.40 -30.67
CA ASP A 82 -2.21 -6.65 -29.76
C ASP A 82 -2.99 -5.95 -28.61
N PRO A 83 -4.18 -5.34 -28.84
CA PRO A 83 -5.04 -4.86 -27.76
C PRO A 83 -5.46 -5.92 -26.74
N THR A 84 -5.87 -7.11 -27.20
CA THR A 84 -6.27 -8.21 -26.32
C THR A 84 -5.07 -8.79 -25.57
N MET A 85 -3.89 -8.83 -26.19
CA MET A 85 -2.64 -9.14 -25.49
C MET A 85 -2.34 -8.11 -24.38
N GLY A 86 -2.61 -6.82 -24.62
CA GLY A 86 -2.50 -5.77 -23.61
C GLY A 86 -3.41 -5.99 -22.40
N LEU A 87 -4.64 -6.47 -22.62
CA LEU A 87 -5.58 -6.88 -21.57
C LEU A 87 -5.03 -8.05 -20.74
N ALA A 88 -4.49 -9.08 -21.40
CA ALA A 88 -3.87 -10.22 -20.72
C ALA A 88 -2.68 -9.79 -19.84
N HIS A 89 -1.87 -8.85 -20.29
CA HIS A 89 -0.81 -8.27 -19.46
C HIS A 89 -1.34 -7.51 -18.24
N ARG A 90 -2.49 -6.83 -18.35
CA ARG A 90 -3.14 -6.17 -17.20
C ARG A 90 -3.62 -7.18 -16.16
N VAL A 91 -4.22 -8.30 -16.59
CA VAL A 91 -4.61 -9.39 -15.69
C VAL A 91 -3.38 -9.91 -14.94
N ASN A 92 -2.28 -10.21 -15.63
CA ASN A 92 -1.05 -10.68 -14.98
C ASN A 92 -0.50 -9.68 -13.96
N ALA A 93 -0.56 -8.38 -14.26
CA ALA A 93 -0.15 -7.34 -13.32
C ALA A 93 -1.08 -7.30 -12.09
N ALA A 94 -2.40 -7.43 -12.28
CA ALA A 94 -3.37 -7.47 -11.19
C ALA A 94 -3.17 -8.69 -10.28
N VAL A 95 -2.94 -9.88 -10.85
CA VAL A 95 -2.60 -11.10 -10.08
C VAL A 95 -1.34 -10.87 -9.25
N THR A 96 -0.29 -10.30 -9.85
CA THR A 96 0.97 -10.01 -9.14
C THR A 96 0.75 -9.10 -7.93
N VAL A 97 -0.12 -8.09 -8.08
CA VAL A 97 -0.46 -7.18 -6.98
C VAL A 97 -1.23 -7.93 -5.88
N ARG A 98 -2.27 -8.70 -6.26
CA ARG A 98 -3.07 -9.51 -5.31
C ARG A 98 -2.19 -10.45 -4.50
N ASP A 99 -1.32 -11.20 -5.17
CA ASP A 99 -0.44 -12.17 -4.53
C ASP A 99 0.55 -11.49 -3.60
N GLY A 100 1.09 -10.34 -4.00
CA GLY A 100 1.93 -9.51 -3.13
C GLY A 100 1.19 -9.05 -1.86
N ARG A 101 -0.09 -8.66 -1.96
CA ARG A 101 -0.90 -8.30 -0.78
C ARG A 101 -1.21 -9.51 0.09
N ALA A 102 -1.59 -10.63 -0.51
CA ALA A 102 -1.86 -11.88 0.20
C ALA A 102 -0.63 -12.38 0.97
N MET A 103 0.55 -12.31 0.36
CA MET A 103 1.83 -12.65 1.03
C MET A 103 2.07 -11.80 2.27
N VAL A 104 1.81 -10.48 2.21
CA VAL A 104 1.98 -9.59 3.36
C VAL A 104 0.98 -9.92 4.47
N VAL A 105 -0.29 -10.15 4.14
CA VAL A 105 -1.30 -10.56 5.12
C VAL A 105 -0.89 -11.87 5.80
N ARG A 106 -0.48 -12.87 5.02
CA ARG A 106 0.01 -14.16 5.56
C ARG A 106 1.23 -13.97 6.46
N TRP A 107 2.18 -13.13 6.05
CA TRP A 107 3.32 -12.77 6.90
C TRP A 107 2.87 -12.11 8.20
N LEU A 108 1.88 -11.21 8.19
CA LEU A 108 1.34 -10.56 9.40
C LEU A 108 0.64 -11.55 10.35
N LEU A 109 -0.04 -12.56 9.81
CA LEU A 109 -0.75 -13.57 10.60
C LEU A 109 0.18 -14.62 11.22
N ASP A 110 1.34 -14.88 10.63
CA ASP A 110 2.30 -15.85 11.14
C ASP A 110 3.13 -15.27 12.31
N PRO A 111 3.00 -15.79 13.55
CA PRO A 111 3.74 -15.30 14.70
C PRO A 111 5.26 -15.60 14.64
N VAL A 112 5.67 -16.60 13.87
CA VAL A 112 7.08 -17.04 13.75
C VAL A 112 7.71 -16.65 12.42
N ALA A 113 7.04 -15.79 11.65
CA ALA A 113 7.51 -15.38 10.33
C ALA A 113 8.94 -14.79 10.38
N PRO A 114 9.79 -15.10 9.38
CA PRO A 114 11.12 -14.51 9.26
C PRO A 114 11.08 -12.99 9.29
N GLY A 115 12.04 -12.39 10.00
CA GLY A 115 12.13 -10.94 10.15
C GLY A 115 11.25 -10.34 11.25
N LYS A 116 10.36 -11.10 11.91
CA LYS A 116 9.60 -10.61 13.07
C LYS A 116 10.37 -10.64 14.38
N GLN A 117 11.34 -11.55 14.51
CA GLN A 117 12.23 -11.59 15.67
C GLN A 117 13.07 -10.31 15.71
N GLY A 118 12.84 -9.47 16.72
CA GLY A 118 13.48 -8.17 16.87
C GLY A 118 12.60 -6.98 16.48
N LEU A 119 11.57 -7.14 15.64
CA LEU A 119 10.63 -6.04 15.33
C LEU A 119 9.79 -5.63 16.53
N ALA A 120 9.38 -6.58 17.38
CA ALA A 120 8.69 -6.27 18.63
C ALA A 120 9.58 -5.44 19.57
N ALA A 121 10.86 -5.82 19.68
CA ALA A 121 11.86 -5.09 20.47
C ALA A 121 12.16 -3.71 19.87
N GLU A 122 12.21 -3.58 18.54
CA GLU A 122 12.42 -2.30 17.84
C GLU A 122 11.19 -1.39 17.97
N ARG A 123 9.97 -1.92 17.82
CA ARG A 123 8.71 -1.19 18.04
C ARG A 123 8.63 -0.70 19.49
N LEU A 124 8.97 -1.55 20.47
CA LEU A 124 9.07 -1.13 21.87
C LEU A 124 10.15 -0.06 22.06
N ALA A 125 11.31 -0.19 21.40
CA ALA A 125 12.36 0.82 21.45
C ALA A 125 11.92 2.16 20.83
N ARG A 126 11.09 2.16 19.78
CA ARG A 126 10.51 3.38 19.18
C ARG A 126 9.49 4.04 20.10
N LEU A 127 8.59 3.27 20.72
CA LEU A 127 7.66 3.78 21.74
C LEU A 127 8.42 4.39 22.93
N ASN A 128 9.45 3.69 23.42
CA ASN A 128 10.33 4.18 24.50
C ASN A 128 11.23 5.36 24.08
N ARG A 129 11.44 5.58 22.77
CA ARG A 129 12.14 6.75 22.24
C ARG A 129 11.22 7.96 22.14
N GLY A 130 9.92 7.77 21.91
CA GLY A 130 8.91 8.82 22.05
C GLY A 130 8.76 9.32 23.50
N ALA A 131 8.92 8.42 24.48
CA ALA A 131 8.89 8.75 25.90
C ALA A 131 10.19 9.40 26.41
N ARG A 132 11.33 9.13 25.76
CA ARG A 132 12.61 9.75 26.11
C ARG A 132 12.86 10.95 25.21
N LYS A 133 12.67 12.14 25.79
CA LYS A 133 13.26 13.40 25.29
C LYS A 133 14.79 13.29 25.34
N GLY A 134 15.36 12.56 24.38
CA GLY A 134 16.81 12.46 24.20
C GLY A 134 17.38 13.83 23.84
N PRO A 135 18.68 14.05 24.04
CA PRO A 135 19.30 15.34 23.75
C PRO A 135 19.07 15.66 22.27
N ALA A 136 18.34 16.73 21.99
CA ALA A 136 18.17 17.21 20.63
C ALA A 136 19.54 17.69 20.15
N VAL A 137 20.19 16.91 19.29
CA VAL A 137 21.36 17.38 18.55
C VAL A 137 20.83 18.46 17.62
N GLN A 138 21.18 19.71 17.88
CA GLN A 138 20.79 20.83 17.04
C GLN A 138 21.43 20.64 15.67
N THR A 139 20.63 20.25 14.67
CA THR A 139 21.05 20.30 13.29
C THR A 139 21.01 21.76 12.84
N SER A 140 22.18 22.33 12.58
CA SER A 140 22.27 23.67 11.97
C SER A 140 21.53 23.68 10.64
N ALA A 141 20.80 24.76 10.38
CA ALA A 141 20.04 24.94 9.14
C ALA A 141 20.97 24.94 7.92
N PRO A 142 20.54 24.40 6.76
CA PRO A 142 21.34 24.44 5.53
C PRO A 142 21.64 25.89 5.14
N GLN A 143 22.92 26.20 4.90
CA GLN A 143 23.33 27.51 4.41
C GLN A 143 22.75 27.75 3.02
N ARG A 144 21.87 28.75 2.90
CA ARG A 144 21.33 29.23 1.63
C ARG A 144 22.49 29.81 0.80
N PRO A 145 22.66 29.40 -0.48
CA PRO A 145 23.66 29.99 -1.36
C PRO A 145 23.46 31.50 -1.51
N ALA A 146 24.54 32.26 -1.46
CA ALA A 146 24.53 33.71 -1.61
C ALA A 146 24.04 34.08 -3.03
N VAL A 147 23.04 34.96 -3.09
CA VAL A 147 22.58 35.59 -4.33
C VAL A 147 23.73 36.45 -4.87
N ALA A 148 24.11 36.22 -6.13
CA ALA A 148 25.11 37.03 -6.82
C ALA A 148 24.65 38.51 -6.92
N PRO A 149 25.56 39.48 -6.80
CA PRO A 149 25.20 40.90 -6.81
C PRO A 149 24.70 41.32 -8.19
N ALA A 150 23.62 42.10 -8.20
CA ALA A 150 23.04 42.70 -9.40
C ALA A 150 24.02 43.67 -10.08
N PRO A 151 24.03 43.77 -11.43
CA PRO A 151 24.90 44.69 -12.13
C PRO A 151 24.48 46.15 -11.91
N ALA A 152 25.47 47.03 -11.75
CA ALA A 152 25.33 48.45 -11.46
C ALA A 152 24.69 49.24 -12.62
N PRO A 153 23.95 50.33 -12.34
CA PRO A 153 23.38 51.18 -13.37
C PRO A 153 24.46 52.03 -14.07
N VAL A 154 24.39 52.06 -15.40
CA VAL A 154 25.22 52.87 -16.27
C VAL A 154 24.85 54.35 -16.09
N GLN A 155 25.77 55.15 -15.53
CA GLN A 155 25.60 56.61 -15.48
C GLN A 155 25.76 57.19 -16.89
N ARG A 156 24.67 57.73 -17.43
CA ARG A 156 24.66 58.49 -18.67
C ARG A 156 25.07 59.93 -18.36
N THR A 157 26.35 60.24 -18.57
CA THR A 157 26.89 61.59 -18.49
C THR A 157 26.73 62.31 -19.82
N GLY A 158 26.21 63.55 -19.75
CA GLY A 158 26.30 64.55 -20.81
C GLY A 158 24.97 65.27 -21.04
N ARG A 159 24.91 66.60 -21.18
CA ARG A 159 25.92 67.67 -21.12
C ARG A 159 25.09 68.95 -21.17
N GLY A 160 25.13 69.77 -20.12
CA GLY A 160 24.55 71.11 -20.13
C GLY A 160 25.67 72.14 -20.11
N ALA A 161 25.75 72.98 -21.15
CA ALA A 161 26.49 74.24 -21.12
C ALA A 161 25.85 75.19 -22.14
N LEU A 162 25.29 76.27 -21.57
CA LEU A 162 25.23 77.67 -22.02
C LEU A 162 25.22 77.96 -23.53
#